data_AF-A0AAD8YF25-F1
#
_entry.id   AF-A0AAD8YF25-F1
#
_cell.length_a   1.000
_cell.length_b   1.000
_cell.length_c   1.000
_cell.angle_alpha   90.00
_cell.angle_beta   90.00
_cell.angle_gamma   90.00
#
_symmetry.space_group_name_H-M   'P 1'
#
loop_
_entity.id
_entity.type
_entity.pdbx_description
1 polymer ?
#
loop_
_entity_poly.entity_id
_entity_poly.type
_entity_poly.pdbx_seq_one_letter_code
_entity_poly.pdbx_strand_id
1 'polypeptide(L)'
;MADIVITRSTAIDGKERVPDTLVMIMSIHHSMTLTLGLPLVMKYRQLRTVHLLTFNLQWAAALAISANEYCKTLDLKNQKQLWTFRIVNGICFGIMAWMRGIYWLFLCGKLHMRLYEDEEYTMMCVGVMIYTLITGFNVMLCIYPFGKKMLKFGPRSKEMGLVDMDDGEELEDTKKEGGVHPSPSNNSLMEKGDTDN
;
A
#
# COMPACT_ATOMS: atom_id res chain seq x y z
N MET A 1 6.93 10.36 -8.10
CA MET A 1 7.12 10.82 -6.70
C MET A 1 7.03 12.34 -6.58
N ALA A 2 7.68 13.12 -7.45
CA ALA A 2 7.61 14.59 -7.41
C ALA A 2 6.15 15.09 -7.38
N ASP A 3 5.26 14.56 -8.22
CA ASP A 3 3.85 14.97 -8.23
C ASP A 3 3.10 14.67 -6.94
N ILE A 4 3.42 13.57 -6.25
CA ILE A 4 2.80 13.22 -4.96
C ILE A 4 3.25 14.22 -3.89
N VAL A 5 4.54 14.54 -3.86
CA VAL A 5 5.11 15.51 -2.92
C VAL A 5 4.60 16.92 -3.21
N ILE A 6 4.50 17.30 -4.48
CA ILE A 6 3.94 18.58 -4.91
C ILE A 6 2.47 18.65 -4.52
N THR A 7 1.65 17.68 -4.92
CA THR A 7 0.21 17.64 -4.57
C THR A 7 -0.01 17.71 -3.07
N ARG A 8 0.80 17.00 -2.28
CA ARG A 8 0.71 17.03 -0.82
C ARG A 8 1.13 18.36 -0.21
N SER A 9 2.09 19.07 -0.82
CA SER A 9 2.59 20.36 -0.31
C SER A 9 1.77 21.55 -0.80
N THR A 10 1.06 21.42 -1.92
CA THR A 10 0.32 22.53 -2.55
C THR A 10 -1.19 22.44 -2.39
N ALA A 11 -1.77 21.25 -2.15
CA ALA A 11 -3.21 21.12 -1.90
C ALA A 11 -3.55 21.47 -0.44
N ILE A 12 -4.61 22.25 -0.24
CA ILE A 12 -5.12 22.66 1.08
C ILE A 12 -5.46 21.44 1.94
N ASP A 13 -6.00 20.37 1.32
CA ASP A 13 -6.32 19.08 1.95
C ASP A 13 -5.32 17.96 1.58
N GLY A 14 -4.07 18.34 1.28
CA GLY A 14 -3.05 17.41 0.78
C GLY A 14 -2.71 16.27 1.75
N LYS A 15 -2.82 16.51 3.07
CA LYS A 15 -2.54 15.50 4.11
C LYS A 15 -3.64 14.46 4.26
N GLU A 16 -4.90 14.85 4.05
CA GLU A 16 -6.05 13.94 4.19
C GLU A 16 -6.14 12.97 3.01
N ARG A 17 -5.82 13.45 1.79
CA ARG A 17 -5.83 12.60 0.58
C ARG A 17 -4.66 11.63 0.47
N VAL A 18 -3.50 11.98 1.05
CA VAL A 18 -2.28 11.19 0.90
C VAL A 18 -1.67 10.91 2.28
N PRO A 19 -2.04 9.77 2.91
CA PRO A 19 -1.57 9.46 4.25
C PRO A 19 -0.05 9.36 4.31
N ASP A 20 0.53 9.88 5.38
CA ASP A 20 1.99 9.94 5.64
C ASP A 20 2.64 8.57 5.48
N THR A 21 1.95 7.54 5.96
CA THR A 21 2.37 6.14 5.87
C THR A 21 2.59 5.71 4.42
N LEU A 22 1.70 6.08 3.49
CA LEU A 22 1.82 5.71 2.08
C LEU A 22 3.01 6.41 1.41
N VAL A 23 3.22 7.70 1.71
CA VAL A 23 4.37 8.47 1.17
C VAL A 23 5.69 7.90 1.67
N MET A 24 5.78 7.61 2.98
CA MET A 24 6.96 7.01 3.58
C MET A 24 7.27 5.65 2.94
N ILE A 25 6.25 4.79 2.83
CA ILE A 25 6.37 3.47 2.23
C ILE A 25 6.87 3.58 0.79
N MET A 26 6.24 4.42 -0.04
CA MET A 26 6.65 4.62 -1.42
C MET A 26 8.09 5.13 -1.52
N SER A 27 8.46 6.09 -0.67
CA SER A 27 9.82 6.65 -0.65
C SER A 27 10.86 5.58 -0.35
N ILE A 28 10.68 4.84 0.74
CA ILE A 28 11.61 3.78 1.17
C ILE A 28 11.66 2.67 0.11
N HIS A 29 10.51 2.23 -0.40
CA HIS A 29 10.40 1.18 -1.40
C HIS A 29 11.12 1.54 -2.71
N HIS A 30 10.89 2.76 -3.22
CA HIS A 30 11.53 3.23 -4.44
C HIS A 30 13.03 3.44 -4.25
N SER A 31 13.46 4.01 -3.13
CA SER A 31 14.89 4.15 -2.81
C SER A 31 15.59 2.79 -2.81
N MET A 32 15.04 1.77 -2.13
CA MET A 32 15.61 0.42 -2.13
C MET A 32 15.69 -0.18 -3.54
N THR A 33 14.64 0.00 -4.35
CA THR A 33 14.60 -0.53 -5.72
C THR A 33 15.58 0.17 -6.64
N LEU A 34 15.81 1.48 -6.47
CA LEU A 34 16.80 2.22 -7.25
C LEU A 34 18.23 1.89 -6.84
N THR A 35 18.50 1.76 -5.54
CA THR A 35 19.86 1.50 -5.03
C THR A 35 20.36 0.10 -5.39
N LEU A 36 19.51 -0.92 -5.33
CA LEU A 36 19.91 -2.29 -5.70
C LEU A 36 19.43 -2.73 -7.08
N GLY A 37 18.19 -2.42 -7.44
CA GLY A 37 17.62 -2.88 -8.70
C GLY A 37 18.34 -2.31 -9.91
N LEU A 38 18.72 -1.03 -9.88
CA LEU A 38 19.41 -0.41 -11.02
C LEU A 38 20.80 -1.00 -11.27
N PRO A 39 21.72 -1.11 -10.28
CA PRO A 39 22.99 -1.78 -10.50
C PRO A 39 22.85 -3.23 -10.95
N LEU A 40 21.89 -3.96 -10.38
CA LEU A 40 21.67 -5.37 -10.71
C LEU A 40 21.18 -5.55 -12.15
N VAL A 41 20.29 -4.68 -12.63
CA VAL A 41 19.82 -4.65 -14.02
C VAL A 41 20.94 -4.27 -14.98
N MET A 42 21.77 -3.28 -14.62
CA MET A 42 22.88 -2.84 -15.47
C MET A 42 23.95 -3.93 -15.61
N LYS A 43 24.29 -4.61 -14.51
CA LYS A 43 25.29 -5.70 -14.49
C LYS A 43 24.76 -6.99 -15.12
N TYR A 44 23.53 -7.38 -14.80
CA TYR A 44 22.91 -8.65 -15.23
C TYR A 44 21.84 -8.47 -16.29
N ARG A 45 22.09 -7.59 -17.28
CA ARG A 45 21.10 -7.25 -18.32
C ARG A 45 20.63 -8.45 -19.14
N GLN A 46 21.43 -9.49 -19.30
CA GLN A 46 21.04 -10.70 -20.05
C GLN A 46 20.34 -11.74 -19.18
N LEU A 47 20.32 -11.56 -17.85
CA LEU A 47 19.78 -12.55 -16.94
C LEU A 47 18.25 -12.44 -16.90
N ARG A 48 17.57 -13.36 -17.58
CA ARG A 48 16.10 -13.43 -17.62
C ARG A 48 15.44 -13.40 -16.24
N THR A 49 16.10 -13.95 -15.22
CA THR A 49 15.61 -13.93 -13.83
C THR A 49 15.38 -12.52 -13.30
N VAL A 50 16.27 -11.57 -13.62
CA VAL A 50 16.17 -10.18 -13.14
C VAL A 50 15.01 -9.45 -13.80
N HIS A 51 14.84 -9.63 -15.12
CA HIS A 51 13.69 -9.07 -15.83
C HIS A 51 12.37 -9.63 -15.34
N LEU A 52 12.32 -10.95 -15.12
CA LEU A 52 11.12 -11.60 -14.63
C LEU A 52 10.77 -11.15 -13.21
N LEU A 53 11.78 -10.92 -12.36
CA LEU A 53 11.60 -10.35 -11.02
C LEU A 53 10.95 -8.96 -11.10
N THR A 54 11.52 -8.05 -11.90
CA THR A 54 11.00 -6.69 -12.08
C THR A 54 9.59 -6.67 -12.68
N PHE A 55 9.36 -7.49 -13.72
CA PHE A 55 8.06 -7.62 -14.35
C PHE A 55 7.00 -8.12 -13.35
N ASN A 56 7.34 -9.16 -12.57
CA ASN A 56 6.44 -9.72 -11.57
C ASN A 56 6.06 -8.67 -10.50
N LEU A 57 7.03 -7.89 -10.03
CA LEU A 57 6.80 -6.78 -9.11
C LEU A 57 5.78 -5.77 -9.66
N GLN A 58 6.02 -5.25 -10.86
CA GLN A 58 5.16 -4.22 -11.46
C GLN A 58 3.77 -4.77 -11.81
N TRP A 59 3.71 -5.98 -12.36
CA TRP A 59 2.47 -6.65 -12.72
C TRP A 59 1.55 -6.88 -11.51
N ALA A 60 2.12 -7.37 -10.40
CA ALA A 60 1.37 -7.56 -9.16
C ALA A 60 0.82 -6.23 -8.61
N ALA A 61 1.61 -5.16 -8.66
CA ALA A 61 1.15 -3.83 -8.23
C ALA A 61 0.02 -3.31 -9.12
N ALA A 62 0.14 -3.45 -10.44
CA ALA A 62 -0.89 -3.04 -11.39
C ALA A 62 -2.21 -3.82 -11.17
N LEU A 63 -2.13 -5.13 -10.95
CA LEU A 63 -3.30 -5.96 -10.64
C LEU A 63 -3.95 -5.54 -9.31
N ALA A 64 -3.15 -5.32 -8.26
CA ALA A 64 -3.69 -4.90 -6.96
C ALA A 64 -4.40 -3.54 -7.02
N ILE A 65 -3.81 -2.57 -7.72
CA ILE A 65 -4.42 -1.25 -7.93
C ILE A 65 -5.72 -1.39 -8.74
N SER A 66 -5.67 -2.13 -9.86
CA SER A 66 -6.84 -2.33 -10.72
C SER A 66 -7.98 -3.01 -9.99
N ALA A 67 -7.68 -4.02 -9.17
CA ALA A 67 -8.66 -4.70 -8.34
C ALA A 67 -9.27 -3.78 -7.28
N ASN A 68 -8.45 -2.95 -6.63
CA ASN A 68 -8.94 -1.98 -5.65
C ASN A 68 -9.85 -0.93 -6.29
N GLU A 69 -9.50 -0.40 -7.46
CA GLU A 69 -10.36 0.55 -8.20
C GLU A 69 -11.66 -0.12 -8.66
N TYR A 70 -11.59 -1.36 -9.16
CA TYR A 70 -12.79 -2.12 -9.51
C TYR A 70 -13.70 -2.35 -8.30
N CYS A 71 -13.12 -2.70 -7.15
CA CYS A 71 -13.85 -2.87 -5.89
C CYS A 71 -14.61 -1.61 -5.44
N LYS A 72 -14.10 -0.41 -5.72
CA LYS A 72 -14.80 0.86 -5.41
C LYS A 72 -16.04 1.09 -6.27
N THR A 73 -16.13 0.45 -7.44
CA THR A 73 -17.28 0.60 -8.36
C THR A 73 -18.43 -0.36 -8.06
N LEU A 74 -18.23 -1.34 -7.16
CA LEU A 74 -19.24 -2.32 -6.77
C LEU A 74 -20.15 -1.78 -5.66
N ASP A 75 -21.46 -1.85 -5.87
CA ASP A 75 -22.48 -1.53 -4.87
C ASP A 75 -22.68 -2.71 -3.90
N LEU A 76 -22.15 -2.56 -2.69
CA LEU A 76 -22.22 -3.56 -1.62
C LEU A 76 -23.65 -3.79 -1.10
N LYS A 77 -24.63 -2.95 -1.45
CA LYS A 77 -26.05 -3.17 -1.09
C LYS A 77 -26.64 -4.37 -1.81
N ASN A 78 -26.09 -4.76 -2.96
CA ASN A 78 -26.57 -5.89 -3.73
C ASN A 78 -25.80 -7.18 -3.40
N GLN A 79 -26.52 -8.21 -2.91
CA GLN A 79 -25.95 -9.52 -2.56
C GLN A 79 -25.15 -10.17 -3.68
N LYS A 80 -25.57 -10.01 -4.96
CA LYS A 80 -24.82 -10.55 -6.11
C LYS A 80 -23.47 -9.86 -6.27
N GLN A 81 -23.44 -8.53 -6.11
CA GLN A 81 -22.21 -7.74 -6.22
C GLN A 81 -21.27 -7.98 -5.05
N LEU A 82 -21.81 -8.20 -3.84
CA LEU A 82 -21.03 -8.63 -2.69
C LEU A 82 -20.31 -9.97 -2.93
N TRP A 83 -20.98 -10.93 -3.58
CA TRP A 83 -20.34 -12.19 -3.95
C TRP A 83 -19.22 -12.00 -4.98
N THR A 84 -19.45 -11.17 -6.00
CA THR A 84 -18.41 -10.78 -6.97
C THR A 84 -17.21 -10.13 -6.28
N PHE A 85 -17.44 -9.20 -5.36
CA PHE A 85 -16.40 -8.54 -4.57
C PHE A 85 -15.54 -9.55 -3.81
N ARG A 86 -16.15 -10.56 -3.19
CA ARG A 86 -15.44 -11.61 -2.45
C ARG A 86 -14.59 -12.48 -3.37
N ILE A 87 -15.10 -12.83 -4.55
CA ILE A 87 -14.35 -13.63 -5.53
C ILE A 87 -13.17 -12.85 -6.06
N VAL A 88 -13.37 -11.61 -6.48
CA VAL A 88 -12.31 -10.77 -7.04
C VAL A 88 -11.20 -10.55 -6.01
N ASN A 89 -11.57 -10.22 -4.76
CA ASN A 89 -10.58 -10.08 -3.68
C ASN A 89 -9.89 -11.40 -3.34
N GLY A 90 -10.60 -12.53 -3.35
CA GLY A 90 -10.02 -13.85 -3.12
C GLY A 90 -9.00 -14.25 -4.21
N ILE A 91 -9.35 -14.02 -5.48
CA ILE A 91 -8.45 -14.25 -6.62
C ILE A 91 -7.23 -13.34 -6.51
N CYS A 92 -7.42 -12.04 -6.25
CA CYS A 92 -6.31 -11.10 -6.10
C CYS A 92 -5.40 -11.48 -4.93
N PHE A 93 -5.96 -11.89 -3.79
CA PHE A 93 -5.19 -12.40 -2.66
C PHE A 93 -4.37 -13.63 -3.05
N GLY A 94 -4.96 -14.61 -3.74
CA GLY A 94 -4.25 -15.80 -4.20
C GLY A 94 -3.10 -15.48 -5.15
N ILE A 95 -3.34 -14.60 -6.13
CA ILE A 95 -2.32 -14.13 -7.07
C ILE A 95 -1.21 -13.40 -6.32
N MET A 96 -1.55 -12.50 -5.40
CA MET A 96 -0.56 -11.74 -4.62
C MET A 96 0.27 -12.65 -3.71
N ALA A 97 -0.35 -13.59 -3.00
CA ALA A 97 0.35 -14.55 -2.15
C ALA A 97 1.29 -15.46 -2.97
N TRP A 98 0.85 -15.91 -4.14
CA TRP A 98 1.67 -16.69 -5.05
C TRP A 98 2.87 -15.88 -5.58
N MET A 99 2.59 -14.72 -6.17
CA MET A 99 3.57 -13.89 -6.87
C MET A 99 4.58 -13.26 -5.91
N ARG A 100 4.11 -12.71 -4.77
CA ARG A 100 4.95 -11.99 -3.80
C ARG A 100 5.46 -12.86 -2.64
N GLY A 101 4.88 -14.03 -2.43
CA GLY A 101 5.34 -14.99 -1.44
C GLY A 101 6.21 -16.08 -2.09
N ILE A 102 5.57 -17.11 -2.60
CA ILE A 102 6.24 -18.35 -3.02
C ILE A 102 7.16 -18.11 -4.22
N TYR A 103 6.63 -17.51 -5.29
CA TYR A 103 7.38 -17.33 -6.53
C TYR A 103 8.49 -16.28 -6.38
N TRP A 104 8.26 -15.24 -5.59
CA TRP A 104 9.26 -14.26 -5.21
C TRP A 104 10.46 -14.89 -4.51
N LEU A 105 10.22 -15.72 -3.49
CA LEU A 105 11.30 -16.41 -2.76
C LEU A 105 12.09 -17.35 -3.68
N PHE A 106 11.41 -18.06 -4.57
CA PHE A 106 12.06 -18.90 -5.57
C PHE A 106 12.99 -18.09 -6.50
N LEU A 107 12.52 -16.97 -7.04
CA LEU A 107 13.34 -16.10 -7.90
C LEU A 107 14.52 -15.47 -7.13
N CYS A 108 14.31 -15.06 -5.88
CA CYS A 108 15.38 -14.53 -5.03
C CYS A 108 16.44 -15.59 -4.77
N GLY A 109 16.06 -16.83 -4.44
CA GLY A 109 17.00 -17.94 -4.26
C GLY A 109 17.80 -18.23 -5.52
N LYS A 110 17.14 -18.24 -6.69
CA LYS A 110 17.83 -18.43 -7.98
C LYS A 110 18.81 -17.30 -8.31
N LEU A 111 18.44 -16.06 -8.02
CA LEU A 111 19.34 -14.91 -8.20
C LEU A 111 20.53 -15.01 -7.24
N HIS A 112 20.29 -15.42 -6.00
CA HIS A 112 21.32 -15.57 -4.97
C HIS A 112 22.34 -16.64 -5.34
N MET A 113 21.89 -17.81 -5.83
CA MET A 113 22.77 -18.85 -6.35
C MET A 113 23.65 -18.32 -7.48
N ARG A 114 23.10 -17.50 -8.39
CA ARG A 114 23.89 -16.88 -9.46
C ARG A 114 24.95 -15.90 -8.95
N LEU A 115 24.60 -15.07 -7.96
CA LEU A 115 25.56 -14.15 -7.33
C LEU A 115 26.69 -14.90 -6.60
N TYR A 116 26.37 -16.05 -6.00
CA TYR A 116 27.36 -16.91 -5.36
C TYR A 116 28.32 -17.53 -6.37
N GLU A 117 27.82 -18.04 -7.50
CA GLU A 117 28.64 -18.58 -8.60
C GLU A 117 29.57 -17.54 -9.23
N ASP A 118 29.15 -16.28 -9.25
CA ASP A 118 29.94 -15.16 -9.80
C ASP A 118 30.90 -14.53 -8.76
N GLU A 119 30.98 -15.09 -7.54
CA GLU A 119 31.83 -14.62 -6.44
C GLU A 119 31.54 -13.16 -5.98
N GLU A 120 30.31 -12.67 -6.23
CA GLU A 120 29.88 -11.29 -5.96
C GLU A 120 29.32 -11.12 -4.53
N TYR A 121 30.14 -11.45 -3.53
CA TYR A 121 29.71 -11.53 -2.12
C TYR A 121 29.15 -10.21 -1.57
N THR A 122 29.64 -9.06 -2.02
CA THR A 122 29.12 -7.75 -1.60
C THR A 122 27.66 -7.56 -2.02
N MET A 123 27.35 -7.85 -3.29
CA MET A 123 25.96 -7.78 -3.79
C MET A 123 25.08 -8.83 -3.14
N MET A 124 25.65 -10.01 -2.85
CA MET A 124 24.97 -11.08 -2.14
C MET A 124 24.55 -10.65 -0.73
N CYS A 125 25.47 -10.08 0.07
CA CYS A 125 25.21 -9.64 1.43
C CYS A 125 24.18 -8.50 1.50
N VAL A 126 24.35 -7.46 0.66
CA VAL A 126 23.40 -6.34 0.60
C VAL A 126 22.04 -6.80 0.07
N GLY A 127 22.06 -7.71 -0.92
CA GLY A 127 20.86 -8.34 -1.47
C GLY A 127 20.06 -9.09 -0.40
N VAL A 128 20.73 -9.80 0.52
CA VAL A 128 20.11 -10.52 1.64
C VAL A 128 19.33 -9.62 2.56
N MET A 129 19.97 -8.55 2.99
CA MET A 129 19.33 -7.58 3.86
C MET A 129 18.08 -6.99 3.19
N ILE A 130 18.20 -6.59 1.92
CA ILE A 130 17.11 -5.91 1.22
C ILE A 130 15.97 -6.86 0.84
N TYR A 131 16.24 -8.06 0.34
CA TYR A 131 15.14 -8.99 0.04
C TYR A 131 14.39 -9.40 1.31
N THR A 132 15.07 -9.49 2.46
CA THR A 132 14.43 -9.83 3.74
C THR A 132 13.46 -8.73 4.16
N LEU A 133 13.90 -7.46 4.07
CA LEU A 133 13.06 -6.30 4.33
C LEU A 133 11.86 -6.23 3.37
N ILE A 134 12.09 -6.43 2.07
CA ILE A 134 11.01 -6.43 1.06
C ILE A 134 10.05 -7.60 1.27
N THR A 135 10.53 -8.77 1.67
CA THR A 135 9.68 -9.93 1.95
C THR A 135 8.80 -9.66 3.16
N GLY A 136 9.37 -9.14 4.26
CA GLY A 136 8.60 -8.74 5.44
C GLY A 136 7.55 -7.68 5.09
N PHE A 137 7.94 -6.69 4.29
CA PHE A 137 7.03 -5.67 3.77
C PHE A 137 5.89 -6.23 2.92
N ASN A 138 6.17 -7.14 1.98
CA ASN A 138 5.16 -7.78 1.14
C ASN A 138 4.18 -8.60 2.00
N VAL A 139 4.67 -9.30 3.03
CA VAL A 139 3.81 -10.07 3.95
C VAL A 139 2.93 -9.11 4.76
N MET A 140 3.50 -8.07 5.36
CA MET A 140 2.77 -7.12 6.21
C MET A 140 1.78 -6.25 5.43
N LEU A 141 2.10 -5.80 4.22
CA LEU A 141 1.23 -4.89 3.48
C LEU A 141 0.33 -5.57 2.44
N CYS A 142 0.69 -6.75 1.96
CA CYS A 142 -0.15 -7.46 0.98
C CYS A 142 -0.92 -8.59 1.65
N ILE A 143 -0.26 -9.47 2.40
CA ILE A 143 -0.94 -10.67 2.91
C ILE A 143 -1.85 -10.32 4.08
N TYR A 144 -1.36 -9.52 5.03
CA TYR A 144 -2.11 -9.19 6.25
C TYR A 144 -3.44 -8.44 6.00
N PRO A 145 -3.50 -7.31 5.25
CA PRO A 145 -4.75 -6.57 5.08
C PRO A 145 -5.77 -7.34 4.23
N PHE A 146 -5.33 -8.08 3.20
CA PHE A 146 -6.24 -8.93 2.42
C PHE A 146 -6.77 -10.10 3.25
N GLY A 147 -5.92 -10.70 4.10
CA GLY A 147 -6.35 -11.71 5.07
C GLY A 147 -7.38 -11.16 6.05
N LYS A 148 -7.13 -9.97 6.62
CA LYS A 148 -8.07 -9.28 7.52
C LYS A 148 -9.41 -8.98 6.84
N LYS A 149 -9.39 -8.49 5.60
CA LYS A 149 -10.61 -8.27 4.78
C LYS A 149 -11.39 -9.57 4.57
N MET A 150 -10.71 -10.64 4.17
CA MET A 150 -11.33 -11.96 3.96
C MET A 150 -11.99 -12.51 5.24
N LEU A 151 -11.35 -12.33 6.40
CA LEU A 151 -11.88 -12.75 7.69
C LEU A 151 -13.10 -11.91 8.11
N LYS A 152 -13.09 -10.59 7.85
CA LYS A 152 -14.23 -9.69 8.17
C LYS A 152 -15.51 -10.13 7.46
N PHE A 153 -15.41 -10.58 6.21
CA PHE A 153 -16.57 -11.07 5.42
C PHE A 153 -16.87 -12.56 5.62
N GLY A 154 -16.30 -13.22 6.62
CA GLY A 154 -16.53 -14.63 6.92
C GLY A 154 -18.01 -15.00 7.20
N PRO A 155 -18.30 -16.29 7.47
CA PRO A 155 -19.66 -16.84 7.59
C PRO A 155 -20.62 -16.13 8.57
N ARG A 156 -20.12 -15.24 9.43
CA ARG A 156 -20.93 -14.40 10.33
C ARG A 156 -21.72 -13.28 9.65
N SER A 157 -21.59 -13.08 8.34
CA SER A 157 -22.34 -12.05 7.60
C SER A 157 -23.88 -12.24 7.58
N LYS A 158 -24.41 -13.35 8.12
CA LYS A 158 -25.87 -13.53 8.26
C LYS A 158 -26.50 -12.74 9.41
N GLU A 159 -25.72 -12.24 10.37
CA GLU A 159 -26.25 -11.48 11.53
C GLU A 159 -26.04 -9.97 11.45
N MET A 160 -25.17 -9.48 10.56
CA MET A 160 -24.96 -8.04 10.38
C MET A 160 -25.91 -7.48 9.33
N GLY A 161 -27.16 -7.28 9.74
CA GLY A 161 -27.95 -6.22 9.16
C GLY A 161 -27.27 -4.89 9.49
N LEU A 162 -26.93 -4.11 8.46
CA LEU A 162 -26.89 -2.65 8.53
C LEU A 162 -25.90 -2.04 9.55
N VAL A 163 -24.72 -2.63 9.75
CA VAL A 163 -23.61 -1.89 10.36
C VAL A 163 -22.85 -1.22 9.23
N ASP A 164 -23.03 0.10 9.13
CA ASP A 164 -22.36 0.98 8.16
C ASP A 164 -20.86 0.66 8.09
N MET A 165 -20.38 0.35 6.88
CA MET A 165 -18.96 0.41 6.59
C MET A 165 -18.60 1.87 6.46
N ASP A 166 -18.46 2.52 7.61
CA ASP A 166 -17.63 3.71 7.74
C ASP A 166 -16.20 3.23 7.51
N ASP A 167 -15.79 3.22 6.24
CA ASP A 167 -14.42 2.94 5.79
C ASP A 167 -13.51 4.14 6.08
N GLY A 168 -13.64 4.69 7.29
CA GLY A 168 -12.57 5.38 7.98
C GLY A 168 -11.51 4.34 8.31
N GLU A 169 -10.48 4.27 7.47
CA GLU A 169 -9.24 3.60 7.80
C GLU A 169 -8.66 4.34 9.03
N GLU A 170 -9.11 3.96 10.24
CA GLU A 170 -8.46 4.28 11.51
C GLU A 170 -7.05 3.70 11.43
N LEU A 171 -6.14 4.51 10.90
CA LEU A 171 -4.73 4.44 11.17
C LEU A 171 -4.59 4.52 12.68
N GLU A 172 -4.22 3.37 13.24
CA GLU A 172 -3.87 3.12 14.63
C GLU A 172 -3.40 4.40 15.33
N ASP A 173 -4.36 5.01 16.04
CA ASP A 173 -4.19 6.25 16.77
C ASP A 173 -3.15 5.97 17.86
N THR A 174 -1.92 6.38 17.59
CA THR A 174 -0.85 6.29 18.58
C THR A 174 -1.18 7.35 19.61
N LYS A 175 -1.94 6.93 20.63
CA LYS A 175 -2.32 7.66 21.82
C LYS A 175 -1.12 8.45 22.37
N LYS A 176 -0.98 9.69 21.93
CA LYS A 176 -0.22 10.73 22.63
C LYS A 176 -1.25 11.72 23.15
N GLU A 177 -1.65 11.45 24.39
CA GLU A 177 -2.25 12.42 25.29
C GLU A 177 -1.34 13.67 25.32
N GLY A 178 -1.72 14.69 24.57
CA GLY A 178 -1.11 16.01 24.58
C GLY A 178 -2.24 17.02 24.69
N GLY A 179 -2.66 17.29 25.93
CA GLY A 179 -3.72 18.25 26.22
C GLY A 179 -3.43 19.61 25.62
N VAL A 180 -4.30 20.04 24.70
CA VAL A 180 -4.33 21.42 24.23
C VAL A 180 -5.45 22.14 24.96
N HIS A 181 -5.01 23.08 25.78
CA HIS A 181 -5.77 24.09 26.51
C HIS A 181 -6.86 24.74 25.65
N PRO A 182 -8.08 24.98 26.17
CA PRO A 182 -9.04 25.85 25.52
C PRO A 182 -8.52 27.29 25.52
N SER A 183 -8.27 27.84 24.34
CA SER A 183 -8.08 29.28 24.16
C SER A 183 -9.42 30.01 24.26
N PRO A 184 -9.46 31.22 24.86
CA PRO A 184 -10.70 31.92 25.11
C PRO A 184 -11.29 32.50 23.82
N SER A 185 -12.59 32.31 23.67
CA SER A 185 -13.46 33.06 22.76
C SER A 185 -13.38 34.56 23.08
N ASN A 186 -12.89 35.34 22.12
CA ASN A 186 -13.07 36.79 22.12
C ASN A 186 -14.22 37.13 21.18
N ASN A 187 -15.36 37.46 21.79
CA ASN A 187 -16.40 38.28 21.19
C ASN A 187 -15.85 39.68 20.89
N SER A 188 -16.08 40.19 19.68
CA SER A 188 -16.09 41.64 19.35
C SER A 188 -16.84 41.80 18.03
N LEU A 189 -18.14 42.14 18.02
CA LEU A 189 -18.72 43.49 18.17
C LEU A 189 -18.57 44.36 16.91
N MET A 190 -19.71 44.96 16.49
CA MET A 190 -19.93 45.99 15.44
C MET A 190 -19.95 45.49 13.98
N GLU A 191 -20.84 45.94 13.09
CA GLU A 191 -21.67 47.15 13.09
C GLU A 191 -22.93 46.94 12.25
N LYS A 192 -24.03 47.53 12.70
CA LYS A 192 -25.35 47.56 12.06
C LYS A 192 -25.35 48.72 11.08
N GLY A 193 -25.36 48.44 9.78
CA GLY A 193 -25.51 49.45 8.72
C GLY A 193 -26.93 49.45 8.19
N ASP A 194 -27.78 50.30 8.76
CA ASP A 194 -29.02 50.76 8.12
C ASP A 194 -28.65 51.66 6.93
N THR A 195 -29.28 51.48 5.78
CA THR A 195 -29.31 52.54 4.76
C THR A 195 -30.61 52.46 3.97
N ASP A 196 -31.51 53.39 4.30
CA ASP A 196 -32.68 53.76 3.52
C ASP A 196 -32.25 54.40 2.18
N ASN A 197 -32.86 53.93 1.08
CA ASN A 197 -33.44 54.73 -0.02
C ASN A 197 -34.06 53.85 -1.09
#